data_AF-A0A136MW79-F1
#
_entry.id   AF-A0A136MW79-F1
#
_cell.length_a   1.000
_cell.length_b   1.000
_cell.length_c   1.000
_cell.angle_alpha   90.00
_cell.angle_beta   90.00
_cell.angle_gamma   90.00
#
_symmetry.space_group_name_H-M   'P 1'
#
loop_
_entity.id
_entity.type
_entity.pdbx_description
1 polymer ?
#
loop_
_entity_poly.entity_id
_entity_poly.type
_entity_poly.pdbx_seq_one_letter_code
_entity_poly.pdbx_strand_id
1 'polypeptide(L)'
;MQKQFRERLIHKTYRAIVRGYTLDSGTIDYPLLSEHGKMQEAVTHYSTLSRGEIQVSSGKFATSRYSLVEIQPETGRTHQIRKHFAHIFHPIIGDRLMAAISKTDFFGAFWYEYHAATCKPIDLFAS
;
A
#
# COMPACT_ATOMS: atom_id res chain seq x y z
N MET A 1 14.31 17.59 26.04
CA MET A 1 13.06 17.80 25.28
C MET A 1 12.54 16.46 24.72
N GLN A 2 11.79 15.68 25.51
CA GLN A 2 11.18 14.43 25.04
C GLN A 2 9.89 14.20 25.85
N LYS A 3 8.79 14.89 25.53
CA LYS A 3 7.50 14.62 26.21
C LYS A 3 6.26 15.20 25.52
N GLN A 4 6.25 15.32 24.19
CA GLN A 4 5.10 15.76 23.40
C GLN A 4 4.81 14.86 22.20
N PHE A 5 4.64 13.56 22.47
CA PHE A 5 3.88 12.64 21.60
C PHE A 5 2.65 12.08 22.35
N ARG A 6 2.08 12.92 23.24
CA ARG A 6 0.70 12.84 23.74
C ARG A 6 -0.04 13.84 22.84
N GLU A 7 -0.89 13.50 21.90
CA GLU A 7 -1.92 12.46 21.87
C GLU A 7 -2.07 11.93 20.43
N ARG A 8 -2.28 10.61 20.30
CA ARG A 8 -2.56 9.92 19.03
C ARG A 8 -4.00 10.18 18.57
N LEU A 9 -4.38 11.44 18.35
CA LEU A 9 -5.72 11.79 17.87
C LEU A 9 -5.79 11.97 16.35
N ILE A 10 -4.65 11.99 15.67
CA ILE A 10 -4.60 12.12 14.21
C ILE A 10 -4.83 10.74 13.59
N HIS A 11 -6.09 10.46 13.28
CA HIS A 11 -6.48 9.32 12.45
C HIS A 11 -6.15 9.64 11.01
N LYS A 12 -5.14 8.98 10.45
CA LYS A 12 -4.78 9.16 9.05
C LYS A 12 -5.50 8.11 8.23
N THR A 13 -6.24 8.56 7.22
CA THR A 13 -6.86 7.67 6.24
C THR A 13 -6.09 7.76 4.93
N TYR A 14 -5.64 6.62 4.44
CA TYR A 14 -4.92 6.48 3.18
C TYR A 14 -5.77 5.70 2.18
N ARG A 15 -5.53 5.92 0.90
CA ARG A 15 -6.12 5.10 -0.17
C ARG A 15 -5.02 4.58 -1.07
N ALA A 16 -5.09 3.30 -1.41
CA ALA A 16 -4.10 2.64 -2.24
C ALA A 16 -4.74 1.59 -3.15
N ILE A 17 -4.11 1.35 -4.29
CA ILE A 17 -4.44 0.22 -5.16
C ILE A 17 -3.45 -0.90 -4.86
N VAL A 18 -3.97 -2.09 -4.56
CA VAL A 18 -3.18 -3.27 -4.20
C VAL A 18 -3.41 -4.39 -5.19
N ARG A 19 -2.41 -5.26 -5.34
CA ARG A 19 -2.50 -6.44 -6.21
C ARG A 19 -3.43 -7.49 -5.62
N GLY A 20 -4.24 -8.13 -6.46
CA GLY A 20 -5.17 -9.18 -6.07
C GLY A 20 -6.48 -8.66 -5.49
N TYR A 21 -7.35 -9.59 -5.10
CA TYR A 21 -8.59 -9.31 -4.39
C TYR A 21 -8.38 -9.42 -2.89
N THR A 22 -8.50 -8.29 -2.20
CA THR A 22 -8.51 -8.23 -0.74
C THR A 22 -9.89 -8.60 -0.20
N LEU A 23 -9.95 -8.98 1.08
CA LEU A 23 -11.21 -9.13 1.81
C LEU A 23 -11.94 -7.79 1.92
N ASP A 24 -13.25 -7.79 2.19
CA ASP A 24 -14.04 -6.55 2.29
C ASP A 24 -13.48 -5.60 3.36
N SER A 25 -12.93 -6.16 4.43
CA SER A 25 -12.16 -5.45 5.44
C SER A 25 -11.22 -6.40 6.14
N GLY A 26 -10.18 -5.86 6.78
CA GLY A 26 -9.29 -6.65 7.60
C GLY A 26 -8.40 -5.82 8.51
N THR A 27 -7.74 -6.51 9.43
CA THR A 27 -6.74 -5.95 10.33
C THR A 27 -5.44 -6.70 10.14
N ILE A 28 -4.37 -5.96 9.90
CA ILE A 28 -3.02 -6.48 9.77
C ILE A 28 -2.29 -6.14 11.07
N ASP A 29 -2.28 -7.09 11.99
CA ASP A 29 -1.49 -7.02 13.21
C ASP A 29 -0.21 -7.84 13.00
N TYR A 30 0.81 -7.16 12.50
CA TYR A 30 2.11 -7.77 12.23
C TYR A 30 3.23 -6.81 12.63
N PRO A 31 4.07 -7.19 13.61
CA PRO A 31 5.14 -6.32 14.07
C PRO A 31 6.20 -6.14 12.99
N LEU A 32 6.74 -4.93 12.89
CA LEU A 32 7.69 -4.54 11.86
C LEU A 32 9.08 -4.33 12.44
N LEU A 33 10.08 -4.79 11.70
CA LEU A 33 11.48 -4.50 12.01
C LEU A 33 11.79 -3.04 11.66
N SER A 34 12.26 -2.30 12.65
CA SER A 34 12.80 -0.95 12.48
C SER A 34 14.20 -0.99 11.87
N GLU A 35 14.67 0.15 11.35
CA GLU A 35 16.02 0.27 10.77
C GLU A 35 17.13 0.02 11.79
N HIS A 36 16.83 0.14 13.09
CA HIS A 36 17.75 -0.16 14.19
C HIS A 36 17.66 -1.61 14.69
N GLY A 37 17.02 -2.51 13.93
CA GLY A 37 16.91 -3.93 14.26
C GLY A 37 15.94 -4.26 15.40
N LYS A 38 15.18 -3.28 15.89
CA LYS A 38 14.17 -3.51 16.94
C LYS A 38 12.82 -3.83 16.30
N MET A 39 12.18 -4.92 16.74
CA MET A 39 10.79 -5.21 16.40
C MET A 39 9.85 -4.22 17.08
N GLN A 40 8.92 -3.67 16.31
CA GLN A 40 7.95 -2.69 16.75
C GLN A 40 6.55 -3.18 16.39
N GLU A 41 5.66 -3.20 17.37
CA GLU A 41 4.24 -3.44 17.12
C GLU A 41 3.70 -2.42 16.13
N ALA A 42 2.91 -2.93 15.19
CA ALA A 42 2.31 -2.18 14.12
C ALA A 42 0.98 -2.82 13.74
N VAL A 43 -0.09 -2.03 13.78
CA VAL A 43 -1.45 -2.45 13.45
C VAL A 43 -1.98 -1.53 12.36
N THR A 44 -2.56 -2.12 11.32
CA THR A 44 -3.21 -1.39 10.22
C THR A 44 -4.56 -2.01 9.90
N HIS A 45 -5.60 -1.18 9.90
CA HIS A 45 -6.92 -1.58 9.42
C HIS A 45 -7.07 -1.19 7.95
N TYR A 46 -7.85 -1.97 7.21
CA TYR A 46 -8.24 -1.62 5.86
C TYR A 46 -9.67 -2.05 5.55
N SER A 47 -10.29 -1.32 4.63
CA SER A 47 -11.55 -1.66 3.99
C SER A 47 -11.38 -1.61 2.48
N THR A 48 -11.96 -2.56 1.76
CA THR A 48 -11.93 -2.61 0.30
C THR A 48 -13.10 -1.81 -0.23
N LEU A 49 -12.79 -0.73 -0.94
CA LEU A 49 -13.78 0.15 -1.57
C LEU A 49 -14.27 -0.42 -2.89
N SER A 50 -13.38 -1.04 -3.67
CA SER A 50 -13.71 -1.62 -4.97
C SER A 50 -12.71 -2.69 -5.38
N ARG A 51 -13.15 -3.63 -6.21
CA ARG A 51 -12.32 -4.68 -6.83
C ARG A 51 -12.44 -4.58 -8.34
N GLY A 52 -11.32 -4.73 -9.03
CA GLY A 52 -11.27 -4.63 -10.48
C GLY A 52 -10.36 -5.69 -11.08
N GLU A 53 -10.71 -6.14 -12.27
CA GLU A 53 -9.87 -7.00 -13.10
C GLU A 53 -9.60 -6.28 -14.42
N ILE A 54 -8.34 -6.26 -14.84
CA ILE A 54 -7.93 -5.70 -16.13
C ILE A 54 -7.41 -6.82 -17.01
N GLN A 55 -7.62 -6.69 -18.32
CA GLN A 55 -7.14 -7.61 -19.35
C GLN A 55 -5.65 -7.36 -19.64
N VAL A 56 -4.84 -7.42 -18.59
CA VAL A 56 -3.38 -7.34 -18.67
C VAL A 56 -2.84 -8.66 -18.16
N SER A 57 -2.01 -9.32 -18.97
CA SER A 57 -1.42 -10.59 -18.61
C SER A 57 -0.40 -10.41 -17.48
N SER A 58 -0.48 -11.26 -16.47
CA SER A 58 0.47 -11.30 -15.36
C SER A 58 0.99 -12.72 -15.17
N GLY A 59 2.20 -12.97 -15.70
CA GLY A 59 2.83 -14.28 -15.68
C GLY A 59 2.01 -15.32 -16.44
N LYS A 60 1.42 -16.27 -15.72
CA LYS A 60 0.63 -17.38 -16.27
C LYS A 60 -0.85 -17.03 -16.51
N PHE A 61 -1.32 -15.88 -16.02
CA PHE A 61 -2.72 -15.49 -16.10
C PHE A 61 -2.92 -14.42 -17.17
N ALA A 62 -4.00 -14.54 -17.95
CA ALA A 62 -4.37 -13.58 -18.99
C ALA A 62 -4.85 -12.24 -18.41
N THR A 63 -5.26 -12.24 -17.15
CA THR A 63 -5.85 -11.08 -16.48
C THR A 63 -5.15 -10.78 -15.16
N SER A 64 -5.27 -9.53 -14.71
CA SER A 64 -4.68 -9.03 -13.49
C SER A 64 -5.74 -8.44 -12.58
N ARG A 65 -5.75 -8.88 -11.33
CA ARG A 65 -6.71 -8.45 -10.31
C ARG A 65 -6.12 -7.39 -9.41
N TYR A 66 -6.96 -6.45 -9.01
CA TYR A 66 -6.61 -5.34 -8.13
C TYR A 66 -7.76 -4.99 -7.20
N SER A 67 -7.42 -4.36 -6.09
CA SER A 67 -8.39 -3.80 -5.15
C SER A 67 -8.01 -2.37 -4.78
N LEU A 68 -9.01 -1.49 -4.75
CA LEU A 68 -8.90 -0.17 -4.14
C LEU A 68 -9.24 -0.30 -2.67
N VAL A 69 -8.28 0.01 -1.80
CA VAL A 69 -8.42 -0.11 -0.35
C VAL A 69 -8.28 1.25 0.33
N GLU A 70 -9.12 1.48 1.32
CA GLU A 70 -8.97 2.53 2.31
C GLU A 70 -8.28 1.94 3.54
N ILE A 71 -7.31 2.67 4.08
CA ILE A 71 -6.33 2.14 5.03
C ILE A 71 -6.17 3.11 6.19
N GLN A 72 -6.25 2.59 7.41
CA GLN A 72 -6.16 3.33 8.65
C GLN A 72 -5.11 2.67 9.57
N PRO A 73 -3.86 3.15 9.55
CA PRO A 73 -2.84 2.64 10.43
C PRO A 73 -3.00 3.24 11.84
N GLU A 74 -3.05 2.38 12.86
CA GLU A 74 -3.08 2.83 14.27
C GLU A 74 -1.72 3.38 14.71
N THR A 75 -0.66 2.93 14.05
CA THR A 75 0.73 3.32 14.32
C THR A 75 1.37 3.96 13.10
N GLY A 76 2.40 4.77 13.30
CA GLY A 76 3.13 5.45 12.21
C GLY A 76 4.52 4.88 11.97
N ARG A 77 4.69 3.56 11.78
CA ARG A 77 6.03 2.97 11.56
C ARG A 77 6.52 3.20 10.13
N THR A 78 7.85 3.23 9.95
CA THR A 78 8.47 3.45 8.64
C THR A 78 8.02 2.39 7.63
N HIS A 79 7.45 2.86 6.52
CA HIS A 79 6.88 2.02 5.45
C HIS A 79 5.83 1.01 5.92
N GLN A 80 5.11 1.30 7.02
CA GLN A 80 4.16 0.37 7.65
C GLN A 80 3.17 -0.24 6.66
N ILE A 81 2.40 0.61 5.98
CA ILE A 81 1.36 0.18 5.04
C ILE A 81 1.96 -0.72 3.95
N ARG A 82 3.08 -0.31 3.36
CA ARG A 82 3.78 -1.06 2.29
C ARG A 82 4.21 -2.44 2.77
N LYS A 83 4.85 -2.52 3.95
CA LYS A 83 5.30 -3.80 4.56
C LYS A 83 4.13 -4.70 4.93
N HIS A 84 3.06 -4.15 5.50
CA HIS A 84 1.85 -4.90 5.87
C HIS A 84 1.14 -5.48 4.66
N PHE A 85 0.91 -4.68 3.62
CA PHE A 85 0.27 -5.15 2.39
C PHE A 85 1.12 -6.16 1.62
N ALA A 86 2.45 -6.03 1.66
CA ALA A 86 3.34 -7.07 1.15
C ALA A 86 3.27 -8.37 1.97
N HIS A 87 3.14 -8.28 3.30
CA HIS A 87 3.03 -9.44 4.20
C HIS A 87 1.77 -10.27 3.92
N ILE A 88 0.65 -9.62 3.63
CA ILE A 88 -0.60 -10.31 3.25
C ILE A 88 -0.70 -10.67 1.77
N PHE A 89 0.43 -10.62 1.03
CA PHE A 89 0.49 -10.92 -0.41
C PHE A 89 -0.35 -10.01 -1.32
N HIS A 90 -0.67 -8.81 -0.85
CA HIS A 90 -1.39 -7.78 -1.62
C HIS A 90 -0.53 -6.50 -1.74
N PRO A 91 0.67 -6.55 -2.36
CA PRO A 91 1.55 -5.39 -2.43
C PRO A 91 0.88 -4.20 -3.14
N ILE A 92 1.22 -2.99 -2.69
CA ILE A 92 0.75 -1.73 -3.28
C ILE A 92 1.36 -1.54 -4.66
N ILE A 93 0.55 -1.12 -5.62
CA ILE A 93 0.96 -0.84 -6.99
C ILE A 93 1.72 0.49 -7.07
N GLY A 94 2.76 0.56 -7.91
CA GLY A 94 3.60 1.75 -8.07
C GLY A 94 4.68 1.91 -6.99
N ASP A 95 4.76 0.96 -6.06
CA ASP A 95 5.81 0.91 -5.05
C ASP A 95 7.15 0.45 -5.66
N ARG A 96 8.08 1.40 -5.87
CA ARG A 96 9.43 1.12 -6.39
C ARG A 96 10.27 0.16 -5.53
N LEU A 97 10.01 0.04 -4.22
CA LEU A 97 10.76 -0.89 -3.35
C LEU A 97 10.17 -2.31 -3.37
N MET A 98 8.87 -2.46 -3.64
CA MET A 98 8.18 -3.76 -3.65
C MET A 98 8.05 -4.38 -5.04
N ALA A 99 8.58 -3.72 -6.08
CA ALA A 99 8.63 -4.25 -7.45
C ALA A 99 9.49 -5.53 -7.61
N ALA A 100 10.15 -6.01 -6.55
CA ALA A 100 10.96 -7.23 -6.57
C ALA A 100 10.17 -8.53 -6.35
N ILE A 101 8.91 -8.49 -5.87
CA ILE A 101 8.12 -9.72 -5.58
C ILE A 101 7.39 -10.26 -6.82
N SER A 102 7.40 -9.52 -7.92
CA SER A 102 7.15 -10.07 -9.25
C SER A 102 8.15 -9.45 -10.20
N LYS A 103 9.04 -10.27 -10.79
CA LYS A 103 9.68 -9.91 -12.06
C LYS A 103 8.57 -9.59 -13.04
N THR A 104 8.24 -8.31 -13.18
CA THR A 104 7.33 -7.81 -14.19
C THR A 104 7.78 -6.40 -14.51
N ASP A 105 8.65 -6.32 -15.52
CA ASP A 105 9.12 -5.12 -16.20
C ASP A 105 7.98 -4.37 -16.93
N PHE A 106 6.87 -4.06 -16.24
CA PHE A 106 5.65 -3.59 -16.91
C PHE A 106 5.16 -2.20 -16.48
N PHE A 107 5.64 -1.64 -15.37
CA PHE A 107 5.12 -0.35 -14.89
C PHE A 107 5.88 0.90 -15.41
N GLY A 108 6.98 0.74 -16.14
CA GLY A 108 7.76 1.87 -16.66
C GLY A 108 7.19 2.50 -17.94
N ALA A 109 6.57 1.70 -18.82
CA ALA A 109 6.19 2.16 -20.16
C ALA A 109 4.75 2.67 -20.27
N PHE A 110 3.79 2.10 -19.53
CA PHE A 110 2.37 2.43 -19.71
C PHE A 110 1.92 3.72 -18.98
N TRP A 111 2.71 4.20 -18.02
CA TRP A 111 2.38 5.42 -17.24
C TRP A 111 2.83 6.73 -17.91
N TYR A 112 3.78 6.69 -18.86
CA TYR A 112 4.27 7.90 -19.52
C TYR A 112 3.36 8.39 -20.65
N GLU A 113 2.55 7.52 -21.25
CA GLU A 113 1.78 7.86 -22.45
C GLU A 113 0.35 8.34 -22.15
N TYR A 114 -0.23 7.99 -21.00
CA TYR A 114 -1.62 8.34 -20.67
C TYR A 114 -1.81 9.50 -19.66
N HIS A 115 -0.75 9.97 -19.00
CA HIS A 115 -0.86 11.03 -17.96
C HIS A 115 0.18 12.16 -18.09
N ALA A 116 0.57 12.52 -19.31
CA ALA A 116 1.35 13.72 -19.58
C ALA A 116 0.57 15.05 -19.40
N ALA A 117 -0.69 15.03 -18.94
CA ALA A 117 -1.49 16.25 -18.86
C ALA A 117 -1.81 16.77 -17.44
N THR A 118 -1.89 15.95 -16.37
CA THR A 118 -2.39 16.48 -15.06
C THR A 118 -2.00 15.74 -13.78
N CYS A 119 -1.10 14.75 -13.79
CA CYS A 119 -0.74 14.06 -12.53
C CYS A 119 0.47 14.72 -11.86
N LYS A 120 0.20 15.61 -10.90
CA LYS A 120 1.17 16.02 -9.89
C LYS A 120 1.64 14.79 -9.08
N PRO A 121 2.90 14.81 -8.58
CA PRO A 121 3.43 13.76 -7.71
C PRO A 121 2.51 13.54 -6.51
N ILE A 122 2.58 12.33 -5.96
CA ILE A 122 1.77 11.80 -4.86
C ILE A 122 1.73 12.76 -3.67
N ASP A 123 0.77 13.68 -3.68
CA ASP A 123 0.47 14.49 -2.50
C ASP A 123 -0.27 13.57 -1.53
N LEU A 124 0.47 13.15 -0.51
CA LEU A 124 -0.07 12.58 0.72
C LEU A 124 -0.96 13.64 1.36
N PHE A 125 -2.19 13.78 0.89
CA PHE A 125 -3.22 14.59 1.56
C PHE A 125 -3.63 13.85 2.83
N ALA A 126 -2.92 14.16 3.91
CA ALA A 126 -3.45 13.99 5.26
C ALA A 126 -4.58 15.02 5.42
N SER A 127 -5.81 14.52 5.56
CA SER A 127 -6.91 15.28 6.16
C SER A 127 -7.02 14.94 7.63
#